data_AF-A0A974PUD6-F1
#
_entry.id   AF-A0A974PUD6-F1
#
_cell.length_a   1.000
_cell.length_b   1.000
_cell.length_c   1.000
_cell.angle_alpha   90.00
_cell.angle_beta   90.00
_cell.angle_gamma   90.00
#
_symmetry.space_group_name_H-M   'P 1'
#
loop_
_entity.id
_entity.type
_entity.pdbx_description
1 polymer ?
#
loop_
_entity_poly.entity_id
_entity_poly.type
_entity_poly.pdbx_seq_one_letter_code
_entity_poly.pdbx_strand_id
1 'polypeptide(L)'
;MADSLKNRRAVLKAGAALGTIAALVVPVAILPKEAEAAALINSPVPALWERWRAIKPEYTRLTAEAEAARDRYLAAQPALPREAYAGPQHFGFGVSFLDKTPSGQLMRWGMASHWRGLASACEGIEYSHWVRDDALHRAAVMDRWGDECDALRDSSGVTSIGDRLAAIEDQLNALEEQILAEPIRTMNDVSMQAKIVREYLWPGGWQEVVAFINRLEQVGGPNG
;
A
#
# COMPACT_ATOMS: atom_id res chain seq x y z
N MET A 1 1.66 40.59 -27.35
CA MET A 1 0.72 40.30 -26.24
C MET A 1 -0.43 39.35 -26.62
N ALA A 2 -0.86 39.27 -27.89
CA ALA A 2 -1.95 38.36 -28.31
C ALA A 2 -1.57 36.86 -28.38
N ASP A 3 -0.28 36.54 -28.54
CA ASP A 3 0.18 35.14 -28.65
C ASP A 3 0.25 34.39 -27.31
N SER A 4 0.39 35.08 -26.17
CA SER A 4 0.42 34.41 -24.86
C SER A 4 -0.97 33.92 -24.41
N LEU A 5 -2.04 34.53 -24.92
CA LEU A 5 -3.43 34.13 -24.64
C LEU A 5 -3.87 32.94 -25.50
N LYS A 6 -3.35 32.80 -26.73
CA LYS A 6 -3.58 31.60 -27.56
C LYS A 6 -2.89 30.36 -26.99
N ASN A 7 -1.68 30.51 -26.44
CA ASN A 7 -0.97 29.41 -25.78
C ASN A 7 -1.63 28.98 -24.47
N ARG A 8 -2.17 29.91 -23.67
CA ARG A 8 -2.92 29.55 -22.45
C ARG A 8 -4.23 28.82 -22.73
N ARG A 9 -4.94 29.15 -23.81
CA ARG A 9 -6.18 28.46 -24.21
C ARG A 9 -5.94 27.08 -24.83
N ALA A 10 -4.77 26.85 -25.42
CA ALA A 10 -4.32 25.54 -25.86
C ALA A 10 -3.93 24.64 -24.67
N VAL A 11 -3.25 25.20 -23.67
CA VAL A 11 -2.89 24.52 -22.41
C VAL A 11 -4.13 24.12 -21.60
N LEU A 12 -5.16 24.96 -21.55
CA LEU A 12 -6.40 24.64 -20.82
C LEU A 12 -7.32 23.66 -21.56
N LYS A 13 -7.24 23.56 -22.90
CA LYS A 13 -7.95 22.51 -23.66
C LYS A 13 -7.33 21.12 -23.50
N ALA A 14 -6.06 21.02 -23.11
CA ALA A 14 -5.44 19.77 -22.68
C ALA A 14 -5.92 19.32 -21.28
N GLY A 15 -6.49 20.23 -20.49
CA GLY A 15 -6.97 19.95 -19.13
C GLY A 15 -8.31 19.20 -19.03
N ALA A 16 -9.06 19.04 -20.13
CA ALA A 16 -10.34 18.30 -20.12
C ALA A 16 -10.16 16.77 -20.19
N ALA A 17 -8.93 16.29 -20.40
CA ALA A 17 -8.58 14.87 -20.34
C ALA A 17 -7.91 14.56 -19.00
N LEU A 18 -8.71 14.31 -17.97
CA LEU A 18 -8.28 13.88 -16.64
C LEU A 18 -7.53 12.53 -16.60
N GLY A 19 -7.22 11.92 -17.77
CA GLY A 19 -6.27 10.81 -17.92
C GLY A 19 -4.82 11.26 -18.20
N THR A 20 -4.55 12.57 -18.25
CA THR A 20 -3.29 13.18 -18.70
C THR A 20 -2.51 13.84 -17.55
N ILE A 21 -2.66 13.36 -16.31
CA ILE A 21 -1.74 13.75 -15.21
C ILE A 21 -0.34 13.14 -15.44
N ALA A 22 -0.24 12.07 -16.23
CA ALA A 22 1.04 11.52 -16.69
C ALA A 22 1.86 12.44 -17.62
N ALA A 23 1.32 13.57 -18.09
CA ALA A 23 2.01 14.51 -18.99
C ALA A 23 2.18 15.93 -18.41
N LEU A 24 1.81 16.16 -17.15
CA LEU A 24 1.96 17.42 -16.42
C LEU A 24 2.56 17.03 -15.07
N VAL A 25 3.87 16.91 -14.89
CA VAL A 25 4.84 18.02 -14.78
C VAL A 25 6.22 17.51 -15.21
N VAL A 26 6.51 17.51 -16.51
CA VAL A 26 7.91 17.50 -16.97
C VAL A 26 8.23 18.92 -17.38
N PRO A 27 8.99 19.69 -16.59
CA PRO A 27 9.62 20.89 -17.09
C PRO A 27 10.44 20.46 -18.29
N VAL A 28 10.17 21.06 -19.45
CA VAL A 28 11.08 21.03 -20.58
C VAL A 28 12.30 21.84 -20.14
N ALA A 29 13.15 21.23 -19.31
CA ALA A 29 14.45 21.75 -18.96
C ALA A 29 15.28 21.65 -20.23
N ILE A 30 15.41 22.77 -20.95
CA ILE A 30 16.42 22.91 -21.98
C ILE A 30 17.74 23.00 -21.22
N LEU A 31 18.35 21.84 -20.95
CA LEU A 31 19.73 21.81 -20.45
C LEU A 31 20.62 22.50 -21.49
N PRO A 32 21.55 23.37 -21.09
CA PRO A 32 22.47 24.02 -22.02
C PRO A 32 23.37 22.95 -22.65
N LYS A 33 23.29 22.84 -23.99
CA LYS A 33 23.92 21.84 -24.88
C LYS A 33 25.45 21.66 -24.74
N GLU A 34 26.11 22.45 -23.90
CA GLU A 34 27.58 22.47 -23.77
C GLU A 34 28.09 22.02 -22.38
N ALA A 35 27.24 22.01 -21.33
CA ALA A 35 27.59 21.48 -20.01
C ALA A 35 27.37 19.95 -19.88
N GLU A 36 26.59 19.38 -20.80
CA GLU A 36 26.13 17.98 -20.76
C GLU A 36 27.25 16.94 -21.01
N ALA A 37 28.31 17.30 -21.76
CA ALA A 37 29.36 16.33 -22.10
C ALA A 37 30.27 15.95 -20.92
N ALA A 38 30.46 16.85 -19.95
CA ALA A 38 31.33 16.60 -18.79
C ALA A 38 30.58 16.01 -17.58
N ALA A 39 29.28 16.28 -17.43
CA ALA A 39 28.45 15.77 -16.33
C ALA A 39 27.91 14.34 -16.55
N LEU A 40 27.85 13.89 -17.81
CA LEU A 40 27.55 12.49 -18.19
C LEU A 40 28.49 11.47 -17.56
N ILE A 41 29.71 11.89 -17.17
CA ILE A 41 30.77 10.98 -16.71
C ILE A 41 30.50 10.45 -15.29
N ASN A 42 29.70 11.12 -14.46
CA ASN A 42 29.60 10.81 -13.02
C ASN A 42 28.18 10.67 -12.43
N SER A 43 27.11 10.61 -13.23
CA SER A 43 25.78 10.30 -12.67
C SER A 43 25.74 8.83 -12.23
N PRO A 44 25.39 8.50 -10.96
CA PRO A 44 25.21 7.12 -10.52
C PRO A 44 23.82 6.59 -10.91
N VAL A 45 22.89 7.46 -11.33
CA VAL A 45 21.50 7.09 -11.64
C VAL A 45 21.41 6.00 -12.72
N PRO A 46 22.17 6.02 -13.84
CA PRO A 46 22.14 4.93 -14.80
C PRO A 46 22.53 3.56 -14.21
N ALA A 47 23.54 3.50 -13.33
CA ALA A 47 23.96 2.25 -12.70
C ALA A 47 22.92 1.74 -11.69
N LEU A 48 22.31 2.65 -10.90
CA LEU A 48 21.20 2.33 -10.01
C LEU A 48 19.95 1.88 -10.81
N TRP A 49 19.71 2.51 -11.96
CA TRP A 49 18.62 2.17 -12.86
C TRP A 49 18.75 0.76 -13.44
N GLU A 50 19.96 0.31 -13.79
CA GLU A 50 20.17 -1.09 -14.19
C GLU A 50 19.78 -2.07 -13.09
N ARG A 51 20.14 -1.78 -11.83
CA ARG A 51 19.72 -2.58 -10.69
C ARG A 51 18.20 -2.55 -10.52
N TRP A 52 17.57 -1.39 -10.71
CA TRP A 52 16.12 -1.25 -10.63
C TRP A 52 15.42 -2.10 -11.69
N ARG A 53 15.92 -2.08 -12.93
CA ARG A 53 15.40 -2.91 -14.03
C ARG A 53 15.57 -4.41 -13.80
N ALA A 54 16.59 -4.81 -13.04
CA ALA A 54 16.78 -6.21 -12.66
C ALA A 54 15.78 -6.67 -11.58
N ILE A 55 15.45 -5.80 -10.62
CA ILE A 55 14.57 -6.13 -9.48
C ILE A 55 13.09 -6.00 -9.84
N LYS A 56 12.72 -4.96 -10.61
CA LYS A 56 11.31 -4.62 -10.88
C LYS A 56 10.48 -5.77 -11.48
N PRO A 57 10.97 -6.56 -12.46
CA PRO A 57 10.20 -7.69 -13.01
C PRO A 57 9.90 -8.76 -11.97
N GLU A 58 10.85 -9.04 -11.08
CA GLU A 58 10.67 -10.01 -10.01
C GLU A 58 9.67 -9.50 -8.96
N TYR A 59 9.70 -8.20 -8.62
CA TYR A 59 8.68 -7.57 -7.79
C TYR A 59 7.28 -7.74 -8.42
N THR A 60 7.12 -7.39 -9.71
CA THR A 60 5.84 -7.56 -10.42
C THR A 60 5.35 -9.01 -10.44
N ARG A 61 6.27 -9.97 -10.65
CA ARG A 61 5.94 -11.40 -10.61
C ARG A 61 5.44 -11.81 -9.22
N LEU A 62 6.13 -11.39 -8.16
CA LEU A 62 5.77 -11.71 -6.78
C LEU A 62 4.46 -11.04 -6.34
N THR A 63 4.17 -9.82 -6.80
CA THR A 63 2.87 -9.18 -6.58
C THR A 63 1.73 -10.01 -7.18
N ALA A 64 1.87 -10.45 -8.43
CA ALA A 64 0.86 -11.30 -9.07
C ALA A 64 0.71 -12.67 -8.38
N GLU A 65 1.82 -13.25 -7.90
CA GLU A 65 1.78 -14.49 -7.11
C GLU A 65 1.10 -14.31 -5.76
N ALA A 66 1.33 -13.18 -5.08
CA ALA A 66 0.69 -12.83 -3.82
C ALA A 66 -0.82 -12.65 -3.99
N GLU A 67 -1.24 -11.98 -5.06
CA GLU A 67 -2.66 -11.86 -5.42
C GLU A 67 -3.29 -13.23 -5.67
N ALA A 68 -2.64 -14.09 -6.47
CA ALA A 68 -3.13 -15.44 -6.74
C ALA A 68 -3.20 -16.30 -5.46
N ALA A 69 -2.23 -16.16 -4.54
CA ALA A 69 -2.25 -16.85 -3.25
C ALA A 69 -3.37 -16.36 -2.35
N ARG A 70 -3.59 -15.04 -2.30
CA ARG A 70 -4.72 -14.43 -1.59
C ARG A 70 -6.04 -14.94 -2.15
N ASP A 71 -6.20 -14.99 -3.46
CA ASP A 71 -7.45 -15.42 -4.09
C ASP A 71 -7.72 -16.91 -3.83
N ARG A 72 -6.70 -17.77 -3.83
CA ARG A 72 -6.83 -19.18 -3.38
C ARG A 72 -7.26 -19.28 -1.92
N TYR A 73 -6.63 -18.50 -1.04
CA TYR A 73 -6.99 -18.45 0.38
C TYR A 73 -8.45 -18.02 0.57
N LEU A 74 -8.88 -16.93 -0.07
CA LEU A 74 -10.25 -16.42 0.03
C LEU A 74 -11.28 -17.40 -0.53
N ALA A 75 -10.96 -18.11 -1.62
CA ALA A 75 -11.85 -19.11 -2.21
C ALA A 75 -12.03 -20.35 -1.31
N ALA A 76 -11.03 -20.69 -0.50
CA ALA A 76 -11.04 -21.86 0.38
C ALA A 76 -11.36 -21.52 1.85
N GLN A 77 -11.48 -20.24 2.20
CA GLN A 77 -11.65 -19.80 3.58
C GLN A 77 -12.94 -20.39 4.18
N PRO A 78 -12.87 -21.05 5.34
CA PRO A 78 -14.06 -21.60 5.99
C PRO A 78 -15.00 -20.47 6.42
N ALA A 79 -16.30 -20.72 6.30
CA ALA A 79 -17.32 -19.78 6.75
C ALA A 79 -17.12 -19.43 8.24
N LEU A 80 -17.35 -18.16 8.59
CA LEU A 80 -17.23 -17.70 9.96
C LEU A 80 -18.24 -18.45 10.85
N PRO A 81 -17.83 -19.08 11.97
CA PRO A 81 -18.74 -19.79 12.85
C PRO A 81 -19.77 -18.85 13.45
N ARG A 82 -20.96 -19.38 13.78
CA ARG A 82 -22.01 -18.61 14.45
C ARG A 82 -21.55 -18.08 15.82
N GLU A 83 -20.59 -18.76 16.44
CA GLU A 83 -20.00 -18.42 17.73
C GLU A 83 -19.20 -17.11 17.69
N ALA A 84 -18.80 -16.65 16.50
CA ALA A 84 -18.20 -15.32 16.30
C ALA A 84 -19.17 -14.15 16.59
N TYR A 85 -20.47 -14.44 16.63
CA TYR A 85 -21.52 -13.46 16.82
C TYR A 85 -22.05 -13.50 18.26
N ALA A 86 -22.08 -12.34 18.91
CA ALA A 86 -22.73 -12.16 20.20
C ALA A 86 -24.21 -11.82 20.05
N GLY A 87 -25.04 -12.51 20.83
CA GLY A 87 -26.42 -12.08 21.08
C GLY A 87 -26.50 -10.97 22.13
N PRO A 88 -27.68 -10.33 22.29
CA PRO A 88 -27.88 -9.17 23.15
C PRO A 88 -27.48 -9.34 24.62
N GLN A 89 -27.52 -10.57 25.12
CA GLN A 89 -27.12 -10.90 26.49
C GLN A 89 -25.63 -10.60 26.79
N HIS A 90 -24.81 -10.37 25.77
CA HIS A 90 -23.42 -9.95 25.92
C HIS A 90 -23.23 -8.43 25.74
N PHE A 91 -24.27 -7.71 25.30
CA PHE A 91 -24.21 -6.27 24.99
C PHE A 91 -24.18 -5.46 26.29
N GLY A 92 -22.99 -5.28 26.84
CA GLY A 92 -22.77 -4.63 28.13
C GLY A 92 -21.37 -4.91 28.70
N PHE A 93 -20.71 -5.95 28.20
CA PHE A 93 -19.37 -6.35 28.62
C PHE A 93 -18.24 -5.88 27.68
N GLY A 94 -18.56 -4.94 26.78
CA GLY A 94 -17.61 -4.20 25.95
C GLY A 94 -16.80 -5.02 24.95
N VAL A 95 -17.26 -5.14 23.70
CA VAL A 95 -16.45 -5.01 22.46
C VAL A 95 -17.39 -4.54 21.34
N SER A 96 -16.99 -3.51 20.62
CA SER A 96 -17.73 -2.93 19.48
C SER A 96 -17.00 -3.27 18.18
N PHE A 97 -17.55 -4.14 17.34
CA PHE A 97 -17.21 -4.17 15.91
C PHE A 97 -18.46 -3.87 15.07
N LEU A 98 -18.25 -3.05 14.05
CA LEU A 98 -19.24 -2.24 13.32
C LEU A 98 -20.08 -3.02 12.28
N ASP A 99 -20.13 -4.34 12.34
CA ASP A 99 -20.99 -5.14 11.45
C ASP A 99 -22.18 -5.68 12.25
N LYS A 100 -23.23 -4.86 12.34
CA LYS A 100 -24.55 -5.33 12.75
C LYS A 100 -25.14 -6.11 11.58
N THR A 101 -25.73 -7.28 11.86
CA THR A 101 -26.61 -7.93 10.87
C THR A 101 -27.72 -6.94 10.45
N PRO A 102 -28.35 -7.10 9.26
CA PRO A 102 -29.47 -6.23 8.85
C PRO A 102 -30.62 -6.16 9.86
N SER A 103 -30.77 -7.19 10.71
CA SER A 103 -31.74 -7.25 11.81
C SER A 103 -31.28 -6.56 13.11
N GLY A 104 -30.00 -6.20 13.24
CA GLY A 104 -29.42 -5.59 14.45
C GLY A 104 -29.34 -6.53 15.67
N GLN A 105 -29.70 -7.80 15.52
CA GLN A 105 -29.82 -8.77 16.63
C GLN A 105 -28.51 -9.47 17.00
N LEU A 106 -27.53 -9.47 16.09
CA LEU A 106 -26.22 -10.08 16.31
C LEU A 106 -25.14 -9.06 15.96
N MET A 107 -24.15 -8.93 16.85
CA MET A 107 -22.92 -8.17 16.60
C MET A 107 -21.77 -9.15 16.48
N ARG A 108 -20.94 -9.00 15.44
CA ARG A 108 -19.65 -9.71 15.39
C ARG A 108 -18.82 -9.23 16.57
N TRP A 109 -18.54 -10.10 17.54
CA TRP A 109 -17.93 -9.71 18.82
C TRP A 109 -16.39 -9.82 18.77
N GLY A 110 -15.85 -10.66 17.88
CA GLY A 110 -14.42 -10.70 17.56
C GLY A 110 -13.79 -12.10 17.63
N MET A 111 -12.45 -12.12 17.63
CA MET A 111 -11.60 -13.32 17.76
C MET A 111 -11.68 -13.97 19.16
N ALA A 112 -11.13 -15.18 19.31
CA ALA A 112 -11.11 -15.93 20.57
C ALA A 112 -10.60 -15.14 21.80
N SER A 113 -9.60 -14.27 21.62
CA SER A 113 -9.07 -13.41 22.70
C SER A 113 -10.14 -12.50 23.32
N HIS A 114 -11.07 -11.97 22.53
CA HIS A 114 -12.17 -11.14 23.02
C HIS A 114 -13.14 -11.95 23.88
N TRP A 115 -13.43 -13.18 23.48
CA TRP A 115 -14.27 -14.11 24.24
C TRP A 115 -13.60 -14.52 25.57
N ARG A 116 -12.28 -14.74 25.59
CA ARG A 116 -11.55 -14.98 26.84
C ARG A 116 -11.55 -13.74 27.75
N GLY A 117 -11.43 -12.55 27.19
CA GLY A 117 -11.56 -11.29 27.94
C GLY A 117 -12.91 -11.18 28.63
N LEU A 118 -14.00 -11.53 27.92
CA LEU A 118 -15.35 -11.58 28.48
C LEU A 118 -15.47 -12.61 29.61
N ALA A 119 -14.94 -13.82 29.40
CA ALA A 119 -14.96 -14.88 30.41
C ALA A 119 -14.24 -14.46 31.69
N SER A 120 -13.09 -13.77 31.56
CA SER A 120 -12.33 -13.23 32.69
C SER A 120 -13.10 -12.14 33.43
N ALA A 121 -13.81 -11.24 32.72
CA ALA A 121 -14.62 -10.20 33.34
C ALA A 121 -15.82 -10.75 34.13
N CYS A 122 -16.24 -11.99 33.85
CA CYS A 122 -17.33 -12.68 34.54
C CYS A 122 -16.85 -13.60 35.68
N GLU A 123 -15.54 -13.67 35.94
CA GLU A 123 -14.97 -14.51 36.99
C GLU A 123 -15.33 -13.98 38.39
N GLY A 124 -15.76 -14.87 39.29
CA GLY A 124 -16.12 -14.52 40.67
C GLY A 124 -17.46 -13.80 40.83
N ILE A 125 -18.20 -13.55 39.75
CA ILE A 125 -19.54 -12.95 39.80
C ILE A 125 -20.59 -14.08 39.85
N GLU A 126 -21.28 -14.18 41.00
CA GLU A 126 -22.21 -15.28 41.33
C GLU A 126 -23.31 -15.51 40.27
N TYR A 127 -23.77 -14.43 39.63
CA TYR A 127 -24.89 -14.45 38.66
C TYR A 127 -24.48 -14.53 37.18
N SER A 128 -23.19 -14.61 36.85
CA SER A 128 -22.70 -14.63 35.45
C SER A 128 -21.89 -15.86 35.07
N HIS A 129 -21.94 -16.94 35.85
CA HIS A 129 -21.25 -18.19 35.57
C HIS A 129 -21.62 -18.77 34.17
N TRP A 130 -22.89 -18.66 33.78
CA TRP A 130 -23.37 -19.10 32.46
C TRP A 130 -22.81 -18.25 31.30
N VAL A 131 -22.57 -16.95 31.51
CA VAL A 131 -21.94 -16.05 30.53
C VAL A 131 -20.48 -16.43 30.36
N ARG A 132 -19.78 -16.72 31.47
CA ARG A 132 -18.39 -17.16 31.46
C ARG A 132 -18.22 -18.47 30.68
N ASP A 133 -19.05 -19.46 30.95
CA ASP A 133 -18.94 -20.77 30.30
C ASP A 133 -19.27 -20.70 28.79
N ASP A 134 -20.28 -19.92 28.41
CA ASP A 134 -20.60 -19.66 26.98
C ASP A 134 -19.43 -18.92 26.28
N ALA A 135 -18.84 -17.92 26.93
CA ALA A 135 -17.70 -17.20 26.39
C ALA A 135 -16.46 -18.09 26.22
N LEU A 136 -16.17 -18.98 27.17
CA LEU A 136 -15.07 -19.95 27.04
C LEU A 136 -15.33 -20.96 25.91
N HIS A 137 -16.57 -21.43 25.76
CA HIS A 137 -16.93 -22.31 24.65
C HIS A 137 -16.73 -21.61 23.29
N ARG A 138 -17.23 -20.38 23.15
CA ARG A 138 -17.06 -19.58 21.93
C ARG A 138 -15.59 -19.29 21.63
N ALA A 139 -14.78 -19.00 22.65
CA ALA A 139 -13.33 -18.85 22.49
C ALA A 139 -12.72 -20.11 21.87
N ALA A 140 -13.02 -21.30 22.41
CA ALA A 140 -12.49 -22.56 21.89
C ALA A 140 -12.96 -22.92 20.47
N VAL A 141 -14.16 -22.49 20.06
CA VAL A 141 -14.61 -22.61 18.66
C VAL A 141 -13.84 -21.64 17.76
N MET A 142 -13.68 -20.40 18.19
CA MET A 142 -12.96 -19.37 17.42
C MET A 142 -11.46 -19.66 17.31
N ASP A 143 -10.84 -20.30 18.31
CA ASP A 143 -9.45 -20.75 18.24
C ASP A 143 -9.27 -21.79 17.12
N ARG A 144 -10.10 -22.84 17.13
CA ARG A 144 -10.04 -23.89 16.10
C ARG A 144 -10.25 -23.34 14.70
N TRP A 145 -11.22 -22.44 14.53
CA TRP A 145 -11.43 -21.77 13.25
C TRP A 145 -10.25 -20.88 12.86
N GLY A 146 -9.61 -20.23 13.84
CA GLY A 146 -8.36 -19.48 13.65
C GLY A 146 -7.23 -20.38 13.16
N ASP A 147 -7.01 -21.50 13.84
CA ASP A 147 -5.99 -22.50 13.47
C ASP A 147 -6.22 -23.05 12.06
N GLU A 148 -7.48 -23.34 11.70
CA GLU A 148 -7.86 -23.76 10.34
C GLU A 148 -7.56 -22.68 9.30
N CYS A 149 -7.88 -21.41 9.61
CA CYS A 149 -7.57 -20.28 8.74
C CYS A 149 -6.06 -20.06 8.58
N ASP A 150 -5.28 -20.19 9.65
CA ASP A 150 -3.84 -20.01 9.61
C ASP A 150 -3.16 -21.15 8.86
N ALA A 151 -3.57 -22.41 9.08
CA ALA A 151 -3.11 -23.55 8.30
C ALA A 151 -3.46 -23.42 6.81
N LEU A 152 -4.65 -22.89 6.49
CA LEU A 152 -5.03 -22.59 5.12
C LEU A 152 -4.17 -21.47 4.52
N ARG A 153 -3.87 -20.42 5.29
CA ARG A 153 -3.01 -19.30 4.84
C ARG A 153 -1.61 -19.82 4.48
N ASP A 154 -1.05 -20.66 5.34
CA ASP A 154 0.28 -21.25 5.14
C ASP A 154 0.30 -22.21 3.95
N SER A 155 -0.66 -23.13 3.86
CA SER A 155 -0.76 -24.08 2.73
C SER A 155 -1.08 -23.40 1.39
N SER A 156 -1.77 -22.24 1.41
CA SER A 156 -2.03 -21.44 0.20
C SER A 156 -0.82 -20.65 -0.29
N GLY A 157 0.25 -20.62 0.51
CA GLY A 157 1.48 -19.89 0.25
C GLY A 157 1.40 -18.39 0.52
N VAL A 158 0.34 -17.90 1.18
CA VAL A 158 0.16 -16.47 1.44
C VAL A 158 1.29 -15.92 2.32
N THR A 159 1.62 -16.63 3.41
CA THR A 159 2.71 -16.22 4.32
C THR A 159 4.06 -16.20 3.60
N SER A 160 4.44 -17.30 2.95
CA SER A 160 5.76 -17.42 2.31
C SER A 160 5.96 -16.52 1.10
N ILE A 161 4.91 -16.29 0.30
CA ILE A 161 4.97 -15.32 -0.81
C ILE A 161 4.95 -13.89 -0.26
N GLY A 162 4.17 -13.63 0.79
CA GLY A 162 4.15 -12.35 1.49
C GLY A 162 5.52 -11.94 2.02
N ASP A 163 6.23 -12.85 2.69
CA ASP A 163 7.59 -12.60 3.20
C ASP A 163 8.58 -12.28 2.07
N ARG A 164 8.49 -13.01 0.96
CA ARG A 164 9.32 -12.76 -0.23
C ARG A 164 8.99 -11.43 -0.90
N LEU A 165 7.70 -11.10 -0.99
CA LEU A 165 7.23 -9.84 -1.55
C LEU A 165 7.71 -8.66 -0.70
N ALA A 166 7.56 -8.73 0.63
CA ALA A 166 8.05 -7.71 1.55
C ALA A 166 9.56 -7.50 1.41
N ALA A 167 10.34 -8.58 1.35
CA ALA A 167 11.79 -8.49 1.21
C ALA A 167 12.24 -7.84 -0.11
N ILE A 168 11.55 -8.10 -1.23
CA ILE A 168 11.86 -7.45 -2.50
C ILE A 168 11.32 -6.02 -2.58
N GLU A 169 10.20 -5.74 -1.92
CA GLU A 169 9.61 -4.40 -1.80
C GLU A 169 10.56 -3.49 -1.01
N ASP A 170 11.12 -3.96 0.11
CA ASP A 170 12.13 -3.22 0.87
C ASP A 170 13.37 -2.89 0.03
N GLN A 171 13.86 -3.87 -0.75
CA GLN A 171 15.01 -3.66 -1.64
C GLN A 171 14.71 -2.67 -2.76
N LEU A 172 13.51 -2.75 -3.34
CA LEU A 172 13.07 -1.88 -4.41
C LEU A 172 12.86 -0.45 -3.89
N ASN A 173 12.18 -0.29 -2.76
CA ASN A 173 11.95 1.00 -2.10
C ASN A 173 13.27 1.68 -1.77
N ALA A 174 14.22 0.97 -1.13
CA ALA A 174 15.53 1.54 -0.81
C ALA A 174 16.31 1.97 -2.06
N LEU A 175 16.15 1.27 -3.18
CA LEU A 175 16.79 1.63 -4.44
C LEU A 175 16.09 2.82 -5.13
N GLU A 176 14.76 2.86 -5.11
CA GLU A 176 13.97 3.97 -5.62
C GLU A 176 14.26 5.26 -4.84
N GLU A 177 14.33 5.19 -3.51
CA GLU A 177 14.77 6.30 -2.64
C GLU A 177 16.17 6.80 -3.01
N GLN A 178 17.13 5.89 -3.22
CA GLN A 178 18.48 6.26 -3.67
C GLN A 178 18.46 6.97 -5.02
N ILE A 179 17.70 6.47 -5.99
CA ILE A 179 17.57 7.09 -7.32
C ILE A 179 16.93 8.47 -7.23
N LEU A 180 15.92 8.65 -6.38
CA LEU A 180 15.21 9.91 -6.18
C LEU A 180 15.99 10.93 -5.35
N ALA A 181 16.91 10.50 -4.49
CA ALA A 181 17.80 11.37 -3.74
C ALA A 181 18.91 11.99 -4.60
N GLU A 182 19.27 11.35 -5.72
CA GLU A 182 20.29 11.86 -6.63
C GLU A 182 19.85 13.16 -7.33
N PRO A 183 20.74 14.17 -7.45
CA PRO A 183 20.43 15.37 -8.19
C PRO A 183 20.30 15.07 -9.68
N ILE A 184 19.43 15.82 -10.34
CA ILE A 184 19.22 15.74 -11.78
C ILE A 184 20.38 16.43 -12.49
N ARG A 185 21.20 15.67 -13.22
CA ARG A 185 22.36 16.19 -13.96
C ARG A 185 22.15 16.12 -15.48
N THR A 186 21.25 15.24 -15.94
CA THR A 186 20.99 14.98 -17.35
C THR A 186 19.50 14.76 -17.63
N MET A 187 19.07 14.90 -18.90
CA MET A 187 17.72 14.50 -19.33
C MET A 187 17.45 12.99 -19.15
N ASN A 188 18.51 12.17 -19.13
CA ASN A 188 18.40 10.75 -18.86
C ASN A 188 18.00 10.50 -17.39
N ASP A 189 18.62 11.22 -16.44
CA ASP A 189 18.25 11.14 -15.02
C ASP A 189 16.79 11.57 -14.80
N VAL A 190 16.35 12.65 -15.46
CA VAL A 190 14.95 13.11 -15.43
C VAL A 190 14.01 11.98 -15.85
N SER A 191 14.30 11.31 -16.95
CA SER A 191 13.44 10.28 -17.52
C SER A 191 13.34 9.06 -16.60
N MET A 192 14.45 8.67 -15.96
CA MET A 192 14.51 7.56 -15.00
C MET A 192 13.76 7.90 -13.69
N GLN A 193 14.04 9.05 -13.09
CA GLN A 193 13.38 9.49 -11.85
C GLN A 193 11.88 9.71 -12.06
N ALA A 194 11.46 10.33 -13.16
CA ALA A 194 10.04 10.54 -13.48
C ALA A 194 9.27 9.23 -13.58
N LYS A 195 9.91 8.16 -14.10
CA LYS A 195 9.28 6.85 -14.20
C LYS A 195 8.97 6.25 -12.83
N ILE A 196 9.87 6.40 -11.86
CA ILE A 196 9.64 5.99 -10.47
C ILE A 196 8.53 6.84 -9.83
N VAL A 197 8.65 8.17 -9.90
CA VAL A 197 7.66 9.10 -9.31
C VAL A 197 6.25 8.87 -9.81
N ARG A 198 6.07 8.46 -11.08
CA ARG A 198 4.76 8.14 -11.64
C ARG A 198 4.04 7.01 -10.88
N GLU A 199 4.78 6.07 -10.31
CA GLU A 199 4.21 4.97 -9.53
C GLU A 199 3.75 5.43 -8.13
N TYR A 200 4.29 6.56 -7.63
CA TYR A 200 3.93 7.20 -6.35
C TYR A 200 2.72 8.16 -6.43
N LEU A 201 2.03 8.25 -7.57
CA LEU A 201 0.85 9.14 -7.75
C LEU A 201 -0.40 8.73 -6.94
N TRP A 202 -0.28 7.70 -6.10
CA TRP A 202 -1.32 7.27 -5.16
C TRP A 202 -1.24 8.04 -3.83
N PRO A 203 -2.33 8.10 -3.04
CA PRO A 203 -2.38 8.93 -1.84
C PRO A 203 -1.29 8.50 -0.83
N GLY A 204 -0.26 9.35 -0.69
CA GLY A 204 0.91 9.09 0.17
C GLY A 204 2.22 9.60 -0.43
N GLY A 205 2.37 9.54 -1.77
CA GLY A 205 3.63 9.88 -2.47
C GLY A 205 3.76 11.32 -2.98
N TRP A 206 2.93 12.25 -2.49
CA TRP A 206 2.90 13.62 -3.01
C TRP A 206 4.16 14.41 -2.66
N GLN A 207 4.85 14.06 -1.57
CA GLN A 207 6.08 14.74 -1.15
C GLN A 207 7.23 14.47 -2.13
N GLU A 208 7.33 13.25 -2.63
CA GLU A 208 8.31 12.78 -3.62
C GLU A 208 8.06 13.46 -4.96
N VAL A 209 6.79 13.61 -5.36
CA VAL A 209 6.38 14.35 -6.55
C VAL A 209 6.80 15.82 -6.45
N VAL A 210 6.50 16.49 -5.33
CA VAL A 210 6.87 17.90 -5.11
C VAL A 210 8.39 18.07 -5.08
N ALA A 211 9.12 17.18 -4.40
CA ALA A 211 10.57 17.22 -4.33
C ALA A 211 11.21 17.06 -5.72
N PHE A 212 10.68 16.16 -6.55
CA PHE A 212 11.13 15.99 -7.93
C PHE A 212 10.90 17.24 -8.78
N ILE A 213 9.71 17.86 -8.70
CA ILE A 213 9.40 19.11 -9.41
C ILE A 213 10.35 20.23 -8.98
N ASN A 214 10.60 20.40 -7.67
CA ASN A 214 11.52 21.41 -7.17
C ASN A 214 12.95 21.22 -7.72
N ARG A 215 13.44 19.98 -7.83
CA ARG A 215 14.76 19.69 -8.43
C ARG A 215 14.80 20.06 -9.91
N LEU A 216 13.73 19.79 -10.66
CA LEU A 216 13.66 20.16 -12.07
C LEU A 216 13.64 21.68 -12.28
N GLU A 217 12.95 22.43 -11.42
CA GLU A 217 12.91 23.89 -11.48
C GLU A 217 14.27 24.52 -11.19
N GLN A 218 15.05 23.94 -10.28
CA GLN A 218 16.43 24.37 -9.99
C GLN A 218 17.37 24.21 -11.19
N VAL A 219 17.13 23.20 -12.03
CA VAL A 219 17.93 22.94 -13.25
C VAL A 219 17.50 23.85 -14.42
N GLY A 220 16.24 24.29 -14.47
CA GLY A 220 15.69 25.12 -15.56
C GLY A 220 15.65 26.63 -15.29
N GLY A 221 16.09 27.10 -14.11
CA GLY A 221 16.02 28.50 -13.70
C GLY A 221 17.12 29.39 -14.30
N PRO A 222 16.89 30.71 -14.47
CA PRO A 222 17.77 31.63 -15.20
C PRO A 222 19.13 31.96 -14.53
N ASN A 223 19.53 31.25 -13.48
CA ASN A 223 20.78 31.49 -12.72
C ASN A 223 21.72 30.26 -12.66
N GLY A 224 21.50 29.25 -13.50
CA GLY A 224 22.36 28.05 -13.63
C GLY A 224 23.14 28.05 -14.94
#